data_AF-A0A1B1USK8-F1
#
_entry.id   AF-A0A1B1USK8-F1
#
_cell.length_a   1.000
_cell.length_b   1.000
_cell.length_c   1.000
_cell.angle_alpha   90.00
_cell.angle_beta   90.00
_cell.angle_gamma   90.00
#
_symmetry.space_group_name_H-M   'P 1'
#
loop_
_entity.id
_entity.type
_entity.pdbx_description
1 polymer ?
#
loop_
_entity_poly.entity_id
_entity_poly.type
_entity_poly.pdbx_seq_one_letter_code
_entity_poly.pdbx_strand_id
1 'polypeptide(L)'
;MEQTPAMMVALSAFVNWCEAKGVRSFPAQPATVAQFTLENAGLGIDVLSEVVDHIADMHEAAGLANPVATWIVAEAMDRIDSRAEAPRSWPKEHKWRFHQLPCILRRYLFAHDRQREKTVRQAQGEAAKARQELAAIQKPVEGSNGTTHAAA
;
A
#
# COMPACT_ATOMS: atom_id res chain seq x y z
N MET A 1 -4.83 -16.73 7.70
CA MET A 1 -4.70 -15.28 7.96
C MET A 1 -5.03 -15.09 9.43
N GLU A 2 -4.04 -14.75 10.25
CA GLU A 2 -4.31 -14.46 11.67
C GLU A 2 -5.07 -13.14 11.77
N GLN A 3 -6.27 -13.19 12.32
CA GLN A 3 -7.08 -12.01 12.62
C GLN A 3 -6.46 -11.30 13.83
N THR A 4 -6.12 -10.01 13.69
CA THR A 4 -5.50 -9.27 14.79
C THR A 4 -6.57 -8.90 15.84
N PRO A 5 -6.22 -8.81 17.14
CA PRO A 5 -7.18 -8.43 18.18
C PRO A 5 -7.85 -7.06 17.93
N ALA A 6 -7.11 -6.09 17.37
CA ALA A 6 -7.63 -4.78 17.00
C ALA A 6 -8.72 -4.86 15.91
N MET A 7 -8.57 -5.79 14.96
CA MET A 7 -9.51 -6.02 13.87
C MET A 7 -10.85 -6.60 14.37
N MET A 8 -10.83 -7.58 15.28
CA MET A 8 -12.04 -8.13 15.90
C MET A 8 -12.82 -7.07 16.70
N VAL A 9 -12.11 -6.15 17.35
CA VAL A 9 -12.70 -5.00 18.05
C VAL A 9 -13.35 -4.03 17.06
N ALA A 10 -12.72 -3.76 15.92
CA ALA A 10 -13.26 -2.83 14.93
C ALA A 10 -14.48 -3.41 14.16
N LEU A 11 -14.47 -4.72 13.88
CA LEU A 11 -15.61 -5.40 13.25
C LEU A 11 -16.82 -5.47 14.21
N SER A 12 -16.56 -5.76 15.49
CA SER A 12 -17.61 -5.70 16.51
C SER A 12 -18.12 -4.28 16.73
N ALA A 13 -17.26 -3.25 16.60
CA ALA A 13 -17.70 -1.85 16.61
C ALA A 13 -18.68 -1.54 15.47
N PHE A 14 -18.46 -2.06 14.25
CA PHE A 14 -19.42 -1.91 13.15
C PHE A 14 -20.78 -2.55 13.47
N VAL A 15 -20.77 -3.79 13.97
CA VAL A 15 -22.00 -4.51 14.32
C VAL A 15 -22.76 -3.79 15.42
N ASN A 16 -22.08 -3.39 16.50
CA ASN A 16 -22.67 -2.66 17.62
C ASN A 16 -23.21 -1.30 17.19
N TRP A 17 -22.48 -0.58 16.31
CA TRP A 17 -22.95 0.67 15.74
C TRP A 17 -24.21 0.47 14.90
N CYS A 18 -24.26 -0.59 14.08
CA CYS A 18 -25.45 -0.93 13.30
C CYS A 18 -26.67 -1.18 14.20
N GLU A 19 -26.49 -1.95 15.28
CA GLU A 19 -27.53 -2.22 16.27
C GLU A 19 -28.01 -0.94 16.94
N ALA A 20 -27.10 -0.08 17.39
CA ALA A 20 -27.43 1.20 18.02
C ALA A 20 -28.19 2.15 17.07
N LYS A 21 -27.95 2.05 15.76
CA LYS A 21 -28.63 2.85 14.72
C LYS A 21 -29.91 2.19 14.18
N GLY A 22 -30.23 0.97 14.63
CA GLY A 22 -31.38 0.21 14.13
C GLY A 22 -31.26 -0.19 12.65
N VAL A 23 -30.02 -0.32 12.14
CA VAL A 23 -29.75 -0.73 10.76
C VAL A 23 -29.16 -2.14 10.74
N ARG A 24 -29.33 -2.83 9.61
CA ARG A 24 -28.80 -4.19 9.44
C ARG A 24 -27.29 -4.15 9.21
N SER A 25 -26.55 -4.99 9.93
CA SER A 25 -25.11 -5.19 9.75
C SER A 25 -24.76 -6.10 8.57
N PHE A 26 -25.62 -7.09 8.24
CA PHE A 26 -25.39 -8.00 7.11
C PHE A 26 -26.70 -8.52 6.47
N PRO A 27 -26.88 -8.48 5.13
CA PRO A 27 -26.02 -7.80 4.16
C PRO A 27 -25.98 -6.30 4.44
N ALA A 28 -24.79 -5.72 4.43
CA ALA A 28 -24.59 -4.31 4.69
C ALA A 28 -25.04 -3.50 3.49
N GLN A 29 -25.64 -2.33 3.73
CA GLN A 29 -25.92 -1.39 2.64
C GLN A 29 -24.72 -0.46 2.44
N PRO A 30 -24.42 -0.03 1.19
CA PRO A 30 -23.37 0.95 0.92
C PRO A 30 -23.45 2.21 1.78
N ALA A 31 -24.67 2.76 1.96
CA ALA A 31 -24.91 3.93 2.79
C ALA A 31 -24.59 3.68 4.28
N THR A 32 -24.92 2.49 4.79
CA THR A 32 -24.60 2.07 6.17
C THR A 32 -23.10 2.05 6.40
N VAL A 33 -22.34 1.45 5.47
CA VAL A 33 -20.87 1.41 5.57
C VAL A 33 -20.28 2.81 5.50
N ALA A 34 -20.71 3.63 4.53
CA ALA A 34 -20.23 5.01 4.38
C ALA A 34 -20.52 5.87 5.62
N GLN A 35 -21.71 5.74 6.21
CA GLN A 35 -22.07 6.51 7.41
C GLN A 35 -21.28 6.03 8.64
N PHE A 36 -21.12 4.72 8.81
CA PHE A 36 -20.24 4.18 9.86
C PHE A 36 -18.83 4.76 9.75
N THR A 37 -18.25 4.74 8.55
CA THR A 37 -16.92 5.28 8.26
C THR A 37 -16.80 6.74 8.68
N LEU A 38 -17.76 7.59 8.29
CA LEU A 38 -17.75 9.02 8.63
C LEU A 38 -17.93 9.28 10.14
N GLU A 39 -18.86 8.58 10.79
CA GLU A 39 -19.13 8.76 12.23
C GLU A 39 -17.98 8.23 13.10
N ASN A 40 -17.19 7.28 12.58
CA ASN A 40 -16.06 6.68 13.29
C ASN A 40 -14.70 7.14 12.75
N ALA A 41 -14.64 8.31 12.09
CA ALA A 41 -13.42 8.88 11.53
C ALA A 41 -12.26 8.98 12.55
N GLY A 42 -12.57 9.11 13.85
CA GLY A 42 -11.60 9.12 14.93
C GLY A 42 -10.78 7.83 15.10
N LEU A 43 -11.23 6.70 14.53
CA LEU A 43 -10.46 5.44 14.50
C LEU A 43 -9.24 5.52 13.55
N GLY A 44 -9.25 6.47 12.61
CA GLY A 44 -8.20 6.64 11.61
C GLY A 44 -8.38 5.74 10.37
N ILE A 45 -7.77 6.17 9.27
CA ILE A 45 -7.97 5.57 7.95
C ILE A 45 -7.54 4.11 7.88
N ASP A 46 -6.44 3.73 8.55
CA ASP A 46 -5.88 2.37 8.47
C ASP A 46 -6.86 1.34 9.06
N VAL A 47 -7.36 1.58 10.28
CA VAL A 47 -8.34 0.73 10.96
C VAL A 47 -9.65 0.66 10.19
N LEU A 48 -10.16 1.81 9.72
CA LEU A 48 -11.40 1.84 8.95
C LEU A 48 -11.28 1.10 7.62
N SER A 49 -10.11 1.13 6.99
CA SER A 49 -9.86 0.39 5.74
C SER A 49 -9.94 -1.12 5.97
N GLU A 50 -9.32 -1.61 7.05
CA GLU A 50 -9.36 -3.03 7.39
C GLU A 50 -10.80 -3.50 7.66
N VAL A 51 -11.61 -2.71 8.38
CA VAL A 51 -13.03 -3.02 8.61
C VAL A 51 -13.79 -3.10 7.29
N VAL A 52 -13.57 -2.11 6.42
CA VAL A 52 -14.22 -2.02 5.11
C VAL A 52 -13.83 -3.21 4.22
N ASP A 53 -12.55 -3.57 4.16
CA ASP A 53 -12.07 -4.75 3.42
C ASP A 53 -12.70 -6.04 3.95
N HIS A 54 -12.81 -6.21 5.27
CA HIS A 54 -13.49 -7.38 5.85
C HIS A 54 -14.99 -7.45 5.52
N ILE A 55 -15.68 -6.30 5.50
CA ILE A 55 -17.08 -6.26 5.07
C ILE A 55 -17.19 -6.74 3.61
N ALA A 56 -16.25 -6.34 2.74
CA ALA A 56 -16.18 -6.83 1.37
C ALA A 56 -15.96 -8.36 1.32
N ASP A 57 -14.96 -8.86 2.05
CA ASP A 57 -14.65 -10.30 2.13
C ASP A 57 -15.85 -11.12 2.61
N MET A 58 -16.59 -10.63 3.61
CA MET A 58 -17.81 -11.29 4.11
C MET A 58 -18.92 -11.37 3.06
N HIS A 59 -19.09 -10.33 2.24
CA HIS A 59 -20.08 -10.35 1.17
C HIS A 59 -19.64 -11.28 0.03
N GLU A 60 -18.36 -11.27 -0.33
CA GLU A 60 -17.80 -12.15 -1.36
C GLU A 60 -17.93 -13.63 -0.93
N ALA A 61 -17.57 -13.96 0.32
CA ALA A 61 -17.72 -15.31 0.87
C ALA A 61 -19.18 -15.80 0.91
N ALA A 62 -20.14 -14.88 1.03
CA ALA A 62 -21.56 -15.17 0.99
C ALA A 62 -22.17 -15.16 -0.43
N GLY A 63 -21.38 -14.89 -1.47
CA GLY A 63 -21.85 -14.76 -2.85
C GLY A 63 -22.76 -13.54 -3.08
N LEU A 64 -22.59 -12.49 -2.27
CA LEU A 64 -23.38 -11.26 -2.32
C LEU A 64 -22.61 -10.14 -3.03
N ALA A 65 -23.35 -9.14 -3.51
CA ALA A 65 -22.76 -7.94 -4.07
C ALA A 65 -21.91 -7.21 -3.00
N ASN A 66 -20.71 -6.75 -3.40
CA ASN A 66 -19.82 -6.01 -2.51
C ASN A 66 -20.36 -4.60 -2.24
N PRO A 67 -20.77 -4.26 -1.01
CA PRO A 67 -21.34 -2.96 -0.68
C PRO A 67 -20.30 -1.84 -0.63
N VAL A 68 -19.02 -2.20 -0.49
CA VAL A 68 -17.86 -1.30 -0.40
C VAL A 68 -17.41 -0.80 -1.77
N ALA A 69 -17.64 -1.59 -2.82
CA ALA A 69 -17.29 -1.27 -4.19
C ALA A 69 -18.22 -0.21 -4.82
N THR A 70 -18.56 0.82 -4.04
CA THR A 70 -19.48 1.90 -4.43
C THR A 70 -18.83 3.27 -4.18
N TRP A 71 -19.24 4.26 -4.96
CA TRP A 71 -18.66 5.61 -4.88
C TRP A 71 -18.89 6.28 -3.52
N ILE A 72 -20.00 5.97 -2.83
CA ILE A 72 -20.34 6.60 -1.55
C ILE A 72 -19.40 6.15 -0.42
N VAL A 73 -18.98 4.88 -0.43
CA VAL A 73 -18.00 4.36 0.53
C VAL A 73 -16.61 4.89 0.19
N ALA A 74 -16.26 4.97 -1.09
CA ALA A 74 -15.01 5.57 -1.54
C ALA A 74 -14.88 7.05 -1.11
N GLU A 75 -15.95 7.84 -1.28
CA GLU A 75 -16.03 9.24 -0.85
C GLU A 75 -15.92 9.37 0.67
N ALA A 76 -16.60 8.51 1.43
CA ALA A 76 -16.50 8.50 2.89
C ALA A 76 -15.05 8.24 3.36
N MET A 77 -14.36 7.29 2.73
CA MET A 77 -12.95 7.01 3.01
C MET A 77 -12.04 8.18 2.59
N ASP A 78 -12.33 8.84 1.47
CA ASP A 78 -11.58 10.01 0.96
C ASP A 78 -11.60 11.18 1.94
N ARG A 79 -12.75 11.44 2.56
CA ARG A 79 -12.89 12.51 3.57
C ARG A 79 -12.07 12.28 4.84
N ILE A 80 -11.69 11.04 5.11
CA ILE A 80 -10.90 10.66 6.28
C ILE A 80 -9.41 10.59 5.92
N ASP A 81 -9.10 10.16 4.71
CA ASP A 81 -7.73 10.04 4.22
C ASP A 81 -7.14 11.39 3.81
N SER A 82 -6.58 12.09 4.80
CA SER A 82 -5.74 13.28 4.60
C SER A 82 -4.29 12.95 4.19
N ARG A 83 -3.92 11.66 4.07
CA ARG A 83 -2.50 11.23 4.08
C ARG A 83 -1.97 10.76 2.74
N ALA A 84 -2.81 10.52 1.73
CA ALA A 84 -2.34 10.16 0.39
C ALA A 84 -1.63 11.35 -0.28
N GLU A 85 -0.34 11.51 0.04
CA GLU A 85 0.55 12.44 -0.63
C GLU A 85 1.04 11.84 -1.95
N ALA A 86 1.09 12.67 -2.99
CA ALA A 86 1.68 12.26 -4.25
C ALA A 86 3.17 11.93 -4.07
N PRO A 87 3.72 10.91 -4.76
CA PRO A 87 5.12 10.54 -4.61
C PRO A 87 6.06 11.74 -4.83
N ARG A 88 7.11 11.83 -4.00
CA ARG A 88 8.01 13.00 -3.98
C ARG A 88 8.72 13.21 -5.32
N SER A 89 9.03 12.11 -6.01
CA SER A 89 9.68 12.04 -7.32
C SER A 89 8.82 12.58 -8.46
N TRP A 90 7.51 12.75 -8.27
CA TRP A 90 6.62 13.18 -9.35
C TRP A 90 6.76 14.68 -9.68
N PRO A 91 6.68 15.05 -10.97
CA PRO A 91 6.56 16.44 -11.40
C PRO A 91 5.33 17.12 -10.77
N LYS A 92 5.40 18.44 -10.58
CA LYS A 92 4.34 19.24 -9.93
C LYS A 92 2.97 19.06 -10.59
N GLU A 93 2.93 18.97 -11.92
CA GLU A 93 1.72 18.74 -12.71
C GLU A 93 1.04 17.41 -12.39
N HIS A 94 1.84 16.36 -12.21
CA HIS A 94 1.33 15.02 -11.88
C HIS A 94 0.85 14.95 -10.43
N LYS A 95 1.51 15.66 -9.51
CA LYS A 95 1.07 15.76 -8.10
C LYS A 95 -0.32 16.39 -8.00
N TRP A 96 -0.60 17.44 -8.77
CA TRP A 96 -1.93 18.05 -8.80
C TRP A 96 -2.99 17.07 -9.32
N ARG A 97 -2.72 16.37 -10.43
CA ARG A 97 -3.65 15.35 -10.96
C ARG A 97 -3.86 14.21 -9.98
N PHE A 98 -2.83 13.80 -9.24
CA PHE A 98 -2.93 12.75 -8.23
C PHE A 98 -3.98 13.10 -7.17
N HIS A 99 -4.00 14.34 -6.67
CA HIS A 99 -4.98 14.77 -5.69
C HIS A 99 -6.42 14.86 -6.22
N GLN A 100 -6.61 14.87 -7.55
CA GLN A 100 -7.95 14.81 -8.16
C GLN A 100 -8.49 13.39 -8.29
N LEU A 101 -7.64 12.38 -8.13
CA LEU A 101 -8.07 11.00 -8.19
C LEU A 101 -8.84 10.63 -6.92
N PRO A 102 -9.88 9.80 -7.02
CA PRO A 102 -10.50 9.16 -5.84
C PRO A 102 -9.47 8.49 -4.92
N CYS A 103 -9.68 8.52 -3.59
CA CYS A 103 -8.81 7.91 -2.57
C CYS A 103 -8.32 6.50 -2.94
N ILE A 104 -9.24 5.63 -3.40
CA ILE A 104 -8.91 4.25 -3.77
C ILE A 104 -7.82 4.22 -4.85
N LEU A 105 -7.94 5.07 -5.87
CA LEU A 105 -6.94 5.16 -6.94
C LEU A 105 -5.63 5.79 -6.44
N ARG A 106 -5.70 6.81 -5.57
CA ARG A 106 -4.51 7.39 -4.95
C ARG A 106 -3.72 6.34 -4.16
N ARG A 107 -4.40 5.55 -3.32
CA ARG A 107 -3.78 4.47 -2.52
C ARG A 107 -3.21 3.36 -3.39
N TYR A 108 -3.96 2.90 -4.39
CA TYR A 108 -3.47 1.89 -5.34
C TYR A 108 -2.20 2.36 -6.05
N LEU A 109 -2.22 3.57 -6.62
CA LEU A 109 -1.07 4.13 -7.33
C LEU A 109 0.12 4.33 -6.40
N PHE A 110 -0.10 4.84 -5.18
CA PHE A 110 0.95 5.03 -4.20
C PHE A 110 1.61 3.70 -3.79
N ALA A 111 0.82 2.67 -3.50
CA ALA A 111 1.34 1.34 -3.17
C ALA A 111 2.14 0.73 -4.34
N HIS A 112 1.63 0.87 -5.56
CA HIS A 112 2.30 0.39 -6.76
C HIS A 112 3.63 1.13 -7.02
N ASP A 113 3.67 2.45 -6.85
CA ASP A 113 4.87 3.25 -7.06
C ASP A 113 5.95 2.92 -6.03
N ARG A 114 5.56 2.76 -4.75
CA ARG A 114 6.47 2.32 -3.68
C ARG A 114 7.11 0.96 -3.97
N GLN A 115 6.34 0.03 -4.53
CA GLN A 115 6.86 -1.27 -4.93
C GLN A 115 7.85 -1.14 -6.10
N ARG A 116 7.55 -0.31 -7.10
CA ARG A 116 8.47 -0.01 -8.20
C ARG A 116 9.78 0.61 -7.71
N GLU A 117 9.71 1.62 -6.84
CA GLU A 117 10.90 2.27 -6.27
C GLU A 117 11.77 1.26 -5.50
N LYS A 118 11.15 0.35 -4.75
CA LYS A 118 11.87 -0.74 -4.06
C LYS A 118 12.63 -1.63 -5.04
N THR A 119 11.98 -2.07 -6.11
CA THR A 119 12.60 -2.90 -7.14
C THR A 119 13.75 -2.17 -7.85
N VAL A 120 13.57 -0.90 -8.21
CA VAL A 120 14.63 -0.09 -8.84
C VAL A 120 15.82 0.06 -7.90
N ARG A 121 15.58 0.36 -6.62
CA ARG A 121 16.64 0.52 -5.62
C ARG A 121 17.42 -0.78 -5.41
N GLN A 122 16.73 -1.92 -5.42
CA GLN A 122 17.38 -3.23 -5.34
C GLN A 122 18.30 -3.48 -6.55
N ALA A 123 17.79 -3.27 -7.76
CA ALA A 123 18.57 -3.45 -8.99
C ALA A 123 19.80 -2.51 -9.04
N GLN A 124 19.66 -1.27 -8.58
CA GLN A 124 20.78 -0.32 -8.47
C GLN A 124 21.84 -0.80 -7.48
N GLY A 125 21.43 -1.37 -6.33
CA GLY A 125 22.34 -1.94 -5.35
C GLY A 125 23.10 -3.16 -5.89
N GLU A 126 22.41 -4.07 -6.57
CA GLU A 126 23.00 -5.24 -7.23
C GLU A 126 24.02 -4.83 -8.30
N ALA A 127 23.66 -3.87 -9.16
CA ALA A 127 24.57 -3.34 -10.17
C ALA A 127 25.80 -2.64 -9.57
N ALA A 128 25.64 -1.90 -8.48
CA ALA A 128 26.76 -1.26 -7.77
C ALA A 128 27.71 -2.31 -7.16
N LYS A 129 27.16 -3.37 -6.55
CA LYS A 129 27.95 -4.48 -5.99
C LYS A 129 28.74 -5.21 -7.08
N ALA A 130 28.09 -5.55 -8.19
CA ALA A 130 28.76 -6.19 -9.33
C ALA A 130 29.91 -5.35 -9.89
N ARG A 131 29.75 -4.02 -9.97
CA ARG A 131 30.83 -3.09 -10.38
C ARG A 131 32.02 -3.11 -9.41
N GLN A 132 31.76 -3.19 -8.11
CA GLN A 132 32.81 -3.28 -7.09
C GLN A 132 33.58 -4.60 -7.17
N GLU A 133 32.86 -5.72 -7.35
CA GLU A 133 33.46 -7.05 -7.52
C GLU A 133 34.32 -7.12 -8.78
N LEU A 134 33.83 -6.62 -9.92
CA LEU A 134 34.60 -6.52 -11.16
C LEU A 134 35.86 -5.67 -11.00
N ALA A 135 35.75 -4.53 -10.31
CA ALA A 135 36.90 -3.66 -10.04
C ALA A 135 37.94 -4.34 -9.11
N ALA A 136 37.49 -5.17 -8.17
CA ALA A 136 38.38 -5.94 -7.29
C ALA A 136 39.12 -7.04 -8.05
N ILE A 137 38.46 -7.71 -9.01
CA ILE A 137 39.07 -8.73 -9.87
C ILE A 137 40.04 -8.10 -10.89
N GLN A 138 39.72 -6.92 -11.41
CA GLN A 138 40.55 -6.23 -12.41
C GLN A 138 41.77 -5.50 -11.84
N LYS A 139 41.94 -5.39 -10.51
CA LYS A 139 43.21 -4.92 -9.96
C LYS A 139 44.31 -5.91 -10.34
N PRO A 140 45.30 -5.51 -11.17
CA PRO A 140 46.29 -6.44 -11.69
C PRO A 140 47.18 -6.95 -10.55
N VAL A 141 47.55 -8.24 -10.65
CA VAL A 141 48.67 -8.83 -9.92
C VAL A 141 49.94 -8.16 -10.45
N GLU A 142 50.28 -6.99 -9.90
CA GLU A 142 51.62 -6.41 -10.01
C GLU A 142 52.58 -7.32 -9.24
N GLY A 143 53.15 -8.32 -9.91
CA GLY A 143 54.14 -9.19 -9.28
C GLY A 143 54.42 -10.52 -9.96
N SER A 144 54.64 -10.56 -11.27
CA SER A 144 55.42 -11.65 -11.89
C SER A 144 55.89 -11.25 -13.30
N ASN A 145 56.82 -10.30 -13.38
CA ASN A 145 57.65 -10.18 -14.58
C ASN A 145 58.89 -11.04 -14.35
N GLY A 146 58.94 -12.16 -15.08
CA GLY A 146 60.07 -13.06 -15.11
C GLY A 146 61.31 -12.36 -15.67
N THR A 147 62.40 -12.41 -14.91
CA THR A 147 63.73 -12.16 -15.44
C THR A 147 64.27 -13.48 -15.98
N THR A 148 64.12 -13.69 -17.28
CA THR A 148 64.93 -14.65 -18.04
C THR A 148 65.70 -13.83 -19.06
N HIS A 149 66.97 -13.58 -18.81
CA HIS A 149 67.92 -13.32 -19.89
C HIS A 149 69.29 -13.88 -19.53
N ALA A 150 69.77 -14.72 -20.46
CA ALA A 150 70.98 -15.50 -20.40
C ALA A 150 72.23 -14.72 -20.85
N ALA A 151 73.38 -15.32 -20.52
CA ALA A 151 74.66 -15.31 -21.24
C ALA A 151 75.57 -14.06 -21.12
N ALA A 152 76.71 -14.24 -20.45
CA ALA A 152 78.04 -14.32 -21.06
C ALA A 152 79.06 -14.87 -20.06
#